data_AF-W4Q4P1-F1
#
_entry.id   AF-W4Q4P1-F1
#
_cell.length_a   1.000
_cell.length_b   1.000
_cell.length_c   1.000
_cell.angle_alpha   90.00
_cell.angle_beta   90.00
_cell.angle_gamma   90.00
#
_symmetry.space_group_name_H-M   'P 1'
#
loop_
_entity.id
_entity.type
_entity.pdbx_description
1 polymer ?
#
loop_
_entity_poly.entity_id
_entity_poly.type
_entity_poly.pdbx_seq_one_letter_code
_entity_poly.pdbx_strand_id
1 'polypeptide(L)' 'MSLEALNKRVEQDLSYLAFGGPDWVRVTKHPEGHVYDAVIVGGGQSGLSTAFGLLRERVSNILVIDENKEG' A
#
# COMPACT_ATOMS: atom_id res chain seq x y z
N MET A 1 -17.11 -27.83 -17.38
CA MET A 1 -16.21 -27.08 -16.50
C MET A 1 -16.88 -26.99 -15.13
N SER A 2 -16.19 -27.39 -14.05
CA SER A 2 -16.73 -27.25 -12.69
C SER A 2 -16.41 -25.87 -12.12
N LEU A 3 -17.11 -25.46 -11.07
CA LEU A 3 -16.87 -24.20 -10.37
C LEU A 3 -15.46 -24.16 -9.75
N GLU A 4 -15.00 -25.28 -9.20
CA GLU A 4 -13.68 -25.40 -8.60
C GLU A 4 -12.57 -25.20 -9.63
N ALA A 5 -12.75 -25.72 -10.85
CA ALA A 5 -11.80 -25.53 -11.94
C ALA A 5 -11.73 -24.06 -12.37
N LEU A 6 -12.86 -23.36 -12.40
CA LEU A 6 -12.93 -21.93 -12.71
C LEU A 6 -12.28 -21.08 -11.61
N ASN A 7 -12.52 -21.39 -10.33
CA ASN A 7 -11.89 -20.68 -9.21
C ASN A 7 -10.37 -20.81 -9.23
N LYS A 8 -9.84 -22.04 -9.42
CA LYS A 8 -8.39 -22.25 -9.56
C LYS A 8 -7.80 -21.45 -10.72
N ARG A 9 -8.55 -21.35 -11.83
CA ARG A 9 -8.11 -20.56 -12.98
C ARG A 9 -8.05 -19.07 -12.66
N VAL A 10 -9.04 -18.54 -11.94
CA VAL A 10 -9.04 -17.14 -11.48
C VAL A 10 -7.85 -16.85 -10.56
N GLU A 11 -7.59 -17.71 -9.57
CA GLU A 11 -6.44 -17.55 -8.67
C GLU A 11 -5.11 -17.55 -9.44
N GLN A 12 -4.97 -18.46 -10.41
CA GLN A 12 -3.80 -18.53 -11.27
C GLN A 12 -3.64 -17.28 -12.15
N ASP A 13 -4.72 -16.83 -12.80
CA ASP A 13 -4.68 -15.64 -13.66
C ASP A 13 -4.38 -14.37 -12.85
N LEU A 14 -4.93 -14.23 -11.63
CA LEU A 14 -4.62 -13.12 -10.72
C LEU A 14 -3.16 -13.15 -10.25
N SER A 15 -2.58 -14.33 -10.06
CA SER A 15 -1.16 -14.47 -9.69
C SER A 15 -0.22 -13.91 -10.76
N TYR A 16 -0.59 -14.03 -12.05
CA TYR A 16 0.19 -13.48 -13.17
C TYR A 16 0.15 -11.94 -13.21
N LEU A 17 -0.89 -11.34 -12.65
CA LEU A 17 -1.02 -9.89 -12.53
C LEU A 17 -0.36 -9.36 -11.25
N ALA A 18 0.25 -10.22 -10.44
CA ALA A 18 0.72 -9.92 -9.10
C ALA A 18 -0.37 -9.24 -8.25
N PHE A 19 -1.63 -9.60 -8.47
CA PHE A 19 -2.77 -9.04 -7.75
C PHE A 19 -2.68 -9.39 -6.26
N GLY A 20 -2.79 -8.37 -5.39
CA GLY A 20 -2.59 -8.55 -3.95
C GLY A 20 -1.17 -8.95 -3.55
N GLY A 21 -0.20 -8.86 -4.47
CA GLY A 21 1.21 -9.12 -4.18
C GLY A 21 1.83 -8.07 -3.24
N PRO A 22 3.08 -8.27 -2.80
CA PRO A 22 3.74 -7.40 -1.84
C PRO A 22 3.92 -5.97 -2.37
N ASP A 23 4.26 -5.06 -1.46
CA ASP A 23 4.74 -3.73 -1.83
C ASP A 23 5.97 -3.83 -2.74
N TRP A 24 6.05 -2.92 -3.70
CA TRP A 24 7.12 -2.95 -4.72
C TRP A 24 8.26 -1.97 -4.43
N VAL A 25 8.09 -1.07 -3.45
CA VAL A 25 9.15 -0.12 -3.08
C VAL A 25 10.26 -0.86 -2.35
N ARG A 26 11.51 -0.61 -2.78
CA ARG A 26 12.67 -1.21 -2.16
C ARG A 26 12.89 -0.59 -0.78
N VAL A 27 12.90 -1.42 0.25
CA VAL A 27 13.17 -1.00 1.63
C VAL A 27 14.51 -0.27 1.74
N THR A 28 14.45 0.95 2.28
CA THR A 28 15.63 1.75 2.61
C THR A 28 15.94 1.58 4.11
N LYS A 29 17.21 1.31 4.44
CA LYS A 29 17.68 1.17 5.82
C LYS A 29 18.63 2.30 6.16
N HIS A 30 18.48 2.89 7.34
CA HIS A 30 19.39 3.91 7.87
C HIS A 30 19.87 3.51 9.27
N PRO A 31 21.15 3.75 9.64
CA PRO A 31 21.67 3.39 10.97
C PRO A 31 20.93 4.08 12.13
N GLU A 32 20.42 5.29 11.91
CA GLU A 32 19.78 6.11 12.95
C GLU A 32 18.27 5.86 13.09
N GLY A 33 17.66 5.03 12.24
CA GLY A 33 16.24 4.74 12.37
C GLY A 33 15.53 4.29 11.09
N HIS A 34 14.20 4.26 11.19
CA HIS A 34 13.30 3.89 10.12
C HIS A 34 13.25 4.96 9.02
N VAL A 35 13.13 4.53 7.76
CA VAL A 35 12.98 5.42 6.60
C VAL A 35 11.61 5.17 5.99
N TYR A 36 10.76 6.19 5.98
CA TYR A 36 9.50 6.19 5.26
C TYR A 36 9.73 6.46 3.78
N ASP A 37 8.94 5.83 2.92
CA ASP A 37 8.97 6.09 1.47
C ASP A 37 8.35 7.45 1.15
N ALA A 38 7.35 7.86 1.94
CA ALA A 38 6.75 9.19 1.90
C ALA A 38 6.23 9.61 3.28
N VAL A 39 6.37 10.90 3.60
CA VAL A 39 5.72 11.54 4.74
C VAL A 39 4.72 12.56 4.21
N ILE A 40 3.46 12.44 4.62
CA ILE A 40 2.35 13.31 4.22
C ILE A 40 2.03 14.22 5.40
N VAL A 41 2.12 15.53 5.17
CA VAL A 41 1.83 16.55 6.18
C VAL A 41 0.42 17.09 5.96
N GLY A 42 -0.44 16.94 6.96
CA GLY A 42 -1.87 17.25 6.92
C GLY A 42 -2.70 15.99 6.65
N GLY A 43 -3.42 15.52 7.66
CA GLY A 43 -4.42 14.45 7.64
C GLY A 43 -5.83 14.91 7.26
N GLY A 44 -5.95 16.03 6.54
CA GLY A 44 -7.21 16.46 5.93
C GLY A 44 -7.59 15.62 4.69
N GLN A 45 -8.63 16.04 3.98
CA GLN A 45 -9.15 15.33 2.79
C GLN A 45 -8.08 15.05 1.73
N SER A 46 -7.24 16.04 1.43
CA SER A 46 -6.18 15.89 0.43
C SER A 46 -5.14 14.86 0.88
N GLY A 47 -4.60 14.99 2.09
CA GLY A 47 -3.55 14.09 2.58
C GLY A 47 -4.02 12.65 2.75
N LEU A 48 -5.25 12.43 3.24
CA LEU A 48 -5.83 11.09 3.31
C LEU A 48 -6.11 10.51 1.93
N SER A 49 -6.53 11.33 0.96
CA SER A 49 -6.72 10.88 -0.43
C SER A 49 -5.40 10.46 -1.07
N THR A 50 -4.32 11.22 -0.82
CA THR A 50 -2.96 10.85 -1.24
C THR A 50 -2.51 9.55 -0.58
N ALA A 51 -2.67 9.42 0.74
CA ALA A 51 -2.32 8.19 1.46
C ALA A 51 -3.08 6.97 0.91
N PHE A 52 -4.39 7.12 0.70
CA PHE A 52 -5.21 6.07 0.10
C PHE A 52 -4.73 5.69 -1.31
N GLY A 53 -4.40 6.68 -2.15
CA GLY A 53 -3.84 6.45 -3.48
C GLY A 53 -2.54 5.65 -3.44
N LEU A 54 -1.61 6.01 -2.55
CA LEU A 54 -0.34 5.29 -2.37
C LEU A 54 -0.56 3.83 -1.92
N LEU A 55 -1.49 3.61 -0.98
CA LEU A 55 -1.85 2.26 -0.55
C LEU A 55 -2.44 1.43 -1.69
N ARG A 56 -3.26 2.02 -2.57
CA ARG A 56 -3.79 1.34 -3.77
C ARG A 56 -2.70 0.95 -4.75
N GLU A 57 -1.67 1.77 -4.87
CA GLU A 57 -0.49 1.50 -5.69
C GLU A 57 0.54 0.61 -4.96
N ARG A 58 0.24 0.07 -3.77
CA ARG A 58 1.13 -0.76 -2.93
C ARG A 58 2.44 -0.07 -2.56
N VAL A 59 2.31 1.20 -2.19
CA VAL A 59 3.32 2.00 -1.49
C VAL A 59 2.78 2.20 -0.06
N SER A 60 3.07 1.25 0.84
CA SER A 60 2.45 1.22 2.17
C SER A 60 3.32 1.75 3.32
N ASN A 61 4.63 1.86 3.12
CA ASN A 61 5.57 2.42 4.10
C ASN A 61 5.50 3.96 4.12
N ILE A 62 4.34 4.49 4.50
CA ILE A 62 4.02 5.92 4.54
C ILE A 62 3.69 6.36 5.97
N LEU A 63 3.88 7.64 6.26
CA LEU A 63 3.46 8.27 7.50
C LEU A 63 2.60 9.50 7.20
N VAL A 64 1.43 9.59 7.82
CA VAL A 64 0.60 10.82 7.80
C VAL A 64 0.74 11.49 9.17
N ILE A 65 1.06 12.78 9.17
CA ILE A 65 1.10 13.60 10.38
C ILE A 65 0.13 14.77 10.25
N ASP A 66 -0.51 15.15 11.35
CA ASP A 66 -1.40 16.30 11.43
C ASP A 66 -1.12 17.08 12.72
N GLU A 67 -1.43 18.37 12.73
CA GLU A 67 -1.30 19.21 13.93
C GLU A 67 -2.41 18.95 14.95
N ASN A 68 -3.57 18.48 14.47
CA ASN A 68 -4.68 18.12 15.32
C ASN A 68 -4.31 16.89 16.16
N LYS A 69 -4.85 16.85 17.37
CA LYS A 69 -4.75 15.65 18.20
C LYS A 69 -5.47 14.49 17.52
N GLU A 70 -5.06 13.28 17.88
CA GLU A 70 -5.87 12.09 17.60
C GLU A 70 -7.31 12.34 18.10
N GLY A 71 -8.28 12.01 17.23
CA GLY A 71 -9.70 12.26 17.44
C GLY A 71 -10.29 11.44 18.57
#